data_AF-A0A7W4ERH3-F1
#
_entry.id   AF-A0A7W4ERH3-F1
#
_cell.length_a   1.000
_cell.length_b   1.000
_cell.length_c   1.000
_cell.angle_alpha   90.00
_cell.angle_beta   90.00
_cell.angle_gamma   90.00
#
_symmetry.space_group_name_H-M   'P 1'
#
loop_
_entity.id
_entity.type
_entity.pdbx_description
1 polymer ?
#
loop_
_entity_poly.entity_id
_entity_poly.type
_entity_poly.pdbx_seq_one_letter_code
_entity_poly.pdbx_strand_id
1 'polypeptide(L)'
;MFRKLVSNLAFSPALVGQLGFYAKRLRKEESVRRLGLIFTAFALVVQFFAVFQAPEPATAADATDMVYGGVWSKQALLSTYDSNVNNIRDLYDAVGISRSDIDQAGNNLEYHRSNEGLYSWGMKPVFGASQGEGGYTVKTGGGTRTFYYRPQRLWGNSGAYSAYVARSSKTGMWFGIMRSCGNLITLTVPPAPACPPGQSGTYPNCYTPMCTVPGKTNLPANDPRCKADPVAVCSSLAIVNNKNIYQYTASGNTSNGASITGYRFVVYRDGKQLKTIESKTRTITDKETAAGKYTVKAILKTSLGDRTSDSCTKEFQIVEPAKCPQNPALLATDPNCQPCPGDTTLWIKDAKCKEDIIQTKTAQNTSQGNADASTTTAKASDQIIYKITVTNKGLKATDYTITENLADVLQYSSLENKGGATLTKDTSGSQDTETL
;
A
#
# COMPACT_ATOMS: atom_id res chain seq x y z
N MET A 1 -25.42 121.09 22.13
CA MET A 1 -26.17 121.24 23.40
C MET A 1 -25.31 121.70 24.57
N PHE A 2 -24.17 121.06 24.84
CA PHE A 2 -23.28 121.43 25.96
C PHE A 2 -22.82 122.90 25.96
N ARG A 3 -22.48 123.46 24.79
CA ARG A 3 -22.14 124.90 24.65
C ARG A 3 -23.27 125.86 25.04
N LYS A 4 -24.55 125.48 24.88
CA LYS A 4 -25.72 126.31 25.25
C LYS A 4 -26.01 126.29 26.75
N LEU A 5 -25.54 125.25 27.45
CA LEU A 5 -25.67 125.08 28.91
C LEU A 5 -24.58 125.86 29.67
N VAL A 6 -23.36 125.91 29.12
CA VAL A 6 -22.23 126.64 29.74
C VAL A 6 -22.37 128.16 29.60
N SER A 7 -23.00 128.65 28.53
CA SER A 7 -23.14 130.10 28.27
C SER A 7 -24.20 130.81 29.11
N ASN A 8 -25.11 130.09 29.79
CA ASN A 8 -26.19 130.68 30.59
C ASN A 8 -26.06 130.43 32.10
N LEU A 9 -24.91 129.90 32.54
CA LEU A 9 -24.69 129.54 33.95
C LEU A 9 -24.66 130.74 34.90
N ALA A 10 -24.34 131.93 34.38
CA ALA A 10 -24.22 133.15 35.16
C ALA A 10 -25.57 133.78 35.57
N PHE A 11 -26.70 133.28 35.06
CA PHE A 11 -28.02 133.92 35.22
C PHE A 11 -29.06 133.12 36.01
N SER A 12 -28.74 131.92 36.53
CA SER A 12 -29.65 131.18 37.42
C SER A 12 -28.92 130.11 38.26
N PRO A 13 -28.81 130.29 39.59
CA PRO A 13 -28.18 129.33 40.51
C PRO A 13 -28.87 127.94 40.54
N ALA A 14 -30.09 127.82 40.01
CA ALA A 14 -30.83 126.56 39.97
C ALA A 14 -30.32 125.54 38.94
N LEU A 15 -29.47 125.95 37.98
CA LEU A 15 -28.93 125.03 36.93
C LEU A 15 -27.72 124.20 37.38
N VAL A 16 -27.04 124.56 38.47
CA VAL A 16 -25.84 123.85 38.95
C VAL A 16 -26.19 122.43 39.42
N GLY A 17 -27.38 122.24 40.01
CA GLY A 17 -27.90 120.92 40.41
C GLY A 17 -28.20 120.00 39.21
N GLN A 18 -28.62 120.56 38.07
CA GLN A 18 -28.91 119.78 36.86
C GLN A 18 -27.65 119.39 36.07
N LEU A 19 -26.59 120.19 36.13
CA LEU A 19 -25.28 119.85 35.53
C LEU A 19 -24.58 118.70 36.26
N GLY A 20 -24.68 118.62 37.58
CA GLY A 20 -24.19 117.47 38.35
C GLY A 20 -24.87 116.17 37.95
N PHE A 21 -26.19 116.20 37.72
CA PHE A 21 -26.96 115.05 37.24
C PHE A 21 -26.57 114.64 35.81
N TYR A 22 -26.39 115.61 34.91
CA TYR A 22 -26.01 115.35 33.52
C TYR A 22 -24.56 114.87 33.39
N ALA A 23 -23.62 115.40 34.17
CA ALA A 23 -22.23 114.94 34.20
C ALA A 23 -22.11 113.52 34.79
N LYS A 24 -22.88 113.22 35.84
CA LYS A 24 -22.92 111.87 36.45
C LYS A 24 -23.57 110.85 35.49
N ARG A 25 -24.60 111.26 34.73
CA ARG A 25 -25.21 110.46 33.67
C ARG A 25 -24.28 110.26 32.47
N LEU A 26 -23.55 111.29 32.04
CA LEU A 26 -22.55 111.19 30.97
C LEU A 26 -21.39 110.25 31.35
N ARG A 27 -20.87 110.34 32.58
CA ARG A 27 -19.87 109.38 33.08
C ARG A 27 -20.41 107.95 33.12
N LYS A 28 -21.68 107.77 33.49
CA LYS A 28 -22.33 106.45 33.51
C LYS A 28 -22.54 105.90 32.09
N GLU A 29 -22.93 106.74 31.13
CA GLU A 29 -23.05 106.35 29.71
C GLU A 29 -21.68 106.06 29.08
N GLU A 30 -20.62 106.80 29.42
CA GLU A 30 -19.26 106.52 28.94
C GLU A 30 -18.73 105.19 29.49
N SER A 31 -18.94 104.91 30.79
CA SER A 31 -18.59 103.61 31.39
C SER A 31 -19.37 102.46 30.75
N VAL A 32 -20.68 102.63 30.52
CA VAL A 32 -21.51 101.59 29.86
C VAL A 32 -21.08 101.38 28.41
N ARG A 33 -20.73 102.44 27.68
CA ARG A 33 -20.19 102.33 26.31
C ARG A 33 -18.84 101.62 26.27
N ARG A 34 -17.89 101.97 27.16
CA ARG A 34 -16.59 101.28 27.24
C ARG A 34 -16.74 99.81 27.61
N LEU A 35 -17.62 99.49 28.57
CA LEU A 35 -17.87 98.10 28.96
C LEU A 35 -18.53 97.31 27.81
N GLY A 36 -19.49 97.91 27.11
CA GLY A 36 -20.13 97.31 25.92
C GLY A 36 -19.11 97.00 24.82
N LEU A 37 -18.20 97.93 24.54
CA LEU A 37 -17.15 97.76 23.52
C LEU A 37 -16.17 96.62 23.86
N ILE A 38 -15.81 96.48 25.13
CA ILE A 38 -14.98 95.36 25.61
C ILE A 38 -15.72 94.03 25.42
N PHE A 39 -17.00 93.96 25.77
CA PHE A 39 -17.80 92.75 25.56
C PHE A 39 -17.96 92.41 24.07
N THR A 40 -18.12 93.40 23.19
CA THR A 40 -18.16 93.16 21.73
C THR A 40 -16.81 92.67 21.21
N ALA A 41 -15.69 93.22 21.69
CA ALA A 41 -14.36 92.75 21.31
C ALA A 41 -14.10 91.31 21.79
N PHE A 42 -14.50 90.97 23.02
CA PHE A 42 -14.44 89.59 23.51
C PHE A 42 -15.34 88.65 22.71
N ALA A 43 -16.55 89.08 22.35
CA ALA A 43 -17.46 88.30 21.51
C ALA A 43 -16.85 88.02 20.12
N LEU A 44 -16.17 89.00 19.51
CA LEU A 44 -15.44 88.81 18.25
C LEU A 44 -14.26 87.85 18.38
N VAL A 45 -13.52 87.90 19.50
CA VAL A 45 -12.43 86.94 19.77
C VAL A 45 -12.98 85.52 19.96
N VAL A 46 -14.07 85.35 20.71
CA VAL A 46 -14.72 84.04 20.89
C VAL A 46 -15.27 83.51 19.56
N GLN A 47 -15.86 84.38 18.73
CA GLN A 47 -16.30 84.02 17.38
C GLN A 47 -15.11 83.63 16.48
N PHE A 48 -13.97 84.31 16.60
CA PHE A 48 -12.76 83.95 15.87
C PHE A 48 -12.24 82.56 16.29
N PHE A 49 -12.18 82.25 17.59
CA PHE A 49 -11.82 80.90 18.05
C PHE A 49 -12.81 79.82 17.59
N ALA A 50 -14.11 80.12 17.50
CA ALA A 50 -15.12 79.20 16.98
C ALA A 50 -15.03 78.97 15.46
N VAL A 51 -14.46 79.91 14.71
CA VAL A 51 -14.26 79.78 13.24
C VAL A 51 -12.94 79.07 12.90
N PHE A 52 -11.91 79.22 13.74
CA PHE A 52 -10.59 78.60 13.51
C PHE A 52 -10.39 77.23 14.16
N GLN A 53 -11.28 76.83 15.08
CA GLN A 53 -11.44 75.41 15.41
C GLN A 53 -12.63 74.88 14.62
N ALA A 54 -12.36 74.25 13.47
CA ALA A 54 -13.33 73.31 12.94
C ALA A 54 -13.69 72.36 14.09
N PRO A 55 -14.98 72.08 14.37
CA PRO A 55 -15.32 71.00 15.27
C PRO A 55 -14.82 69.72 14.60
N GLU A 56 -13.61 69.27 14.95
CA GLU A 56 -13.31 67.85 14.88
C GLU A 56 -14.36 67.19 15.76
N PRO A 57 -15.18 66.26 15.24
CA PRO A 57 -16.21 65.64 16.05
C PRO A 57 -15.54 64.92 17.21
N ALA A 58 -15.54 65.53 18.39
CA ALA A 58 -15.10 64.96 19.66
C ALA A 58 -16.05 63.85 20.17
N THR A 59 -16.80 63.23 19.25
CA THR A 59 -17.70 62.08 19.47
C THR A 59 -17.64 61.10 18.29
N ALA A 60 -16.52 61.01 17.57
CA ALA A 60 -16.34 60.07 16.45
C ALA A 60 -16.06 58.63 16.88
N ALA A 61 -16.35 58.29 18.13
CA ALA A 61 -16.09 56.98 18.70
C ALA A 61 -17.38 56.14 18.65
N ASP A 62 -17.47 55.30 17.63
CA ASP A 62 -18.64 54.47 17.33
C ASP A 62 -18.41 53.01 17.75
N ALA A 63 -19.48 52.29 18.07
CA ALA A 63 -19.38 50.89 18.48
C ALA A 63 -18.90 49.95 17.35
N THR A 64 -18.83 50.45 16.12
CA THR A 64 -18.26 49.74 14.97
C THR A 64 -16.74 49.97 14.82
N ASP A 65 -16.15 50.90 15.57
CA ASP A 65 -14.73 51.23 15.49
C ASP A 65 -13.86 50.05 15.91
N MET A 66 -12.93 49.69 15.04
CA MET A 66 -11.90 48.70 15.35
C MET A 66 -10.94 49.22 16.42
N VAL A 67 -10.68 50.53 16.42
CA VAL A 67 -9.91 51.23 17.46
C VAL A 67 -10.72 52.43 17.93
N TYR A 68 -11.25 52.34 19.13
CA TYR A 68 -12.07 53.40 19.72
C TYR A 68 -11.26 54.70 19.82
N GLY A 69 -11.74 55.78 19.19
CA GLY A 69 -11.03 57.07 19.12
C GLY A 69 -9.93 57.14 18.05
N GLY A 70 -9.73 56.07 17.28
CA GLY A 70 -8.86 56.05 16.12
C GLY A 70 -7.36 55.92 16.41
N VAL A 71 -6.55 56.12 15.37
CA VAL A 71 -5.09 56.03 15.38
C VAL A 71 -4.52 57.24 14.65
N TRP A 72 -3.86 58.14 15.39
CA TRP A 72 -3.46 59.46 14.85
C TRP A 72 -1.96 59.62 14.60
N SER A 73 -1.16 58.59 14.89
CA SER A 73 0.28 58.54 14.64
C SER A 73 0.72 57.13 14.25
N LYS A 74 1.87 57.02 13.56
CA LYS A 74 2.51 55.73 13.26
C LYS A 74 2.75 54.89 14.51
N GLN A 75 3.17 55.52 15.61
CA GLN A 75 3.40 54.84 16.88
C GLN A 75 2.09 54.27 17.46
N ALA A 76 1.00 55.03 17.40
CA ALA A 76 -0.31 54.54 17.83
C ALA A 76 -0.79 53.38 16.96
N LEU A 77 -0.59 53.46 15.64
CA LEU A 77 -0.93 52.39 14.70
C LEU A 77 -0.22 51.07 15.05
N LEU A 78 1.10 51.12 15.25
CA LEU A 78 1.91 49.96 15.64
C LEU A 78 1.53 49.43 17.01
N SER A 79 1.34 50.31 18.00
CA SER A 79 0.95 49.92 19.35
C SER A 79 -0.40 49.19 19.37
N THR A 80 -1.35 49.63 18.57
CA THR A 80 -2.67 48.99 18.45
C THR A 80 -2.56 47.59 17.85
N TYR A 81 -1.72 47.40 16.83
CA TYR A 81 -1.43 46.09 16.27
C TYR A 81 -0.72 45.18 17.29
N ASP A 82 0.31 45.69 17.96
CA ASP A 82 1.15 44.91 18.90
C ASP A 82 0.37 44.47 20.14
N SER A 83 -0.50 45.35 20.67
CA SER A 83 -1.41 45.02 21.77
C SER A 83 -2.63 44.20 21.32
N ASN A 84 -2.79 43.97 20.02
CA ASN A 84 -3.90 43.22 19.42
C ASN A 84 -5.28 43.74 19.91
N VAL A 85 -5.44 45.07 19.95
CA VAL A 85 -6.70 45.72 20.34
C VAL A 85 -7.84 45.08 19.55
N ASN A 86 -8.91 44.67 20.21
CA ASN A 86 -10.09 44.11 19.55
C ASN A 86 -9.80 42.94 18.58
N ASN A 87 -8.69 42.20 18.76
CA ASN A 87 -8.21 41.14 17.87
C ASN A 87 -7.85 41.62 16.45
N ILE A 88 -7.48 42.89 16.26
CA ILE A 88 -7.15 43.41 14.93
C ILE A 88 -5.92 42.75 14.31
N ARG A 89 -4.91 42.35 15.11
CA ARG A 89 -3.75 41.63 14.60
C ARG A 89 -4.17 40.27 14.06
N ASP A 90 -5.07 39.57 14.76
CA ASP A 90 -5.61 38.29 14.30
C ASP A 90 -6.34 38.44 12.94
N LEU A 91 -7.10 39.54 12.75
CA LEU A 91 -7.69 39.86 11.44
C LEU A 91 -6.62 40.12 10.39
N TYR A 92 -5.65 40.99 10.70
CA TYR A 92 -4.62 41.42 9.75
C TYR A 92 -3.78 40.23 9.29
N ASP A 93 -3.36 39.38 10.21
CA ASP A 93 -2.60 38.17 9.90
C ASP A 93 -3.42 37.22 9.01
N ALA A 94 -4.73 37.07 9.27
CA ALA A 94 -5.64 36.25 8.47
C ALA A 94 -5.83 36.79 7.03
N VAL A 95 -5.91 38.11 6.86
CA VAL A 95 -5.99 38.75 5.53
C VAL A 95 -4.62 38.97 4.87
N GLY A 96 -3.54 38.59 5.56
CA GLY A 96 -2.17 38.65 5.05
C GLY A 96 -1.45 39.99 5.21
N ILE A 97 -1.91 40.86 6.10
CA ILE A 97 -1.25 42.12 6.44
C ILE A 97 -0.33 41.88 7.64
N SER A 98 0.97 42.05 7.42
CA SER A 98 2.00 41.86 8.45
C SER A 98 2.28 43.15 9.23
N ARG A 99 2.91 43.03 10.42
CA ARG A 99 3.40 44.18 11.19
C ARG A 99 4.27 45.14 10.37
N SER A 100 5.12 44.63 9.49
CA SER A 100 5.97 45.46 8.61
C SER A 100 5.16 46.23 7.59
N ASP A 101 4.06 45.66 7.09
CA ASP A 101 3.16 46.38 6.18
C ASP A 101 2.46 47.53 6.93
N ILE A 102 2.10 47.32 8.20
CA ILE A 102 1.55 48.37 9.07
C ILE A 102 2.58 49.49 9.33
N ASP A 103 3.84 49.12 9.57
CA ASP A 103 4.93 50.10 9.74
C ASP A 103 5.10 50.99 8.49
N GLN A 104 5.04 50.38 7.30
CA GLN A 104 5.09 51.08 6.03
C GLN A 104 3.88 51.99 5.84
N ALA A 105 2.67 51.49 6.13
CA ALA A 105 1.44 52.27 6.05
C ALA A 105 1.51 53.54 6.90
N GLY A 106 2.09 53.44 8.10
CA GLY A 106 2.27 54.59 9.00
C GLY A 106 3.15 55.72 8.43
N ASN A 107 3.92 55.47 7.37
CA ASN A 107 4.71 56.49 6.67
C ASN A 107 3.95 57.14 5.50
N ASN A 108 2.77 56.64 5.13
CA ASN A 108 2.01 57.11 3.97
C ASN A 108 0.57 57.48 4.35
N LEU A 109 0.31 58.78 4.42
CA LEU A 109 -1.01 59.33 4.76
C LEU A 109 -1.72 59.79 3.49
N GLU A 110 -2.88 59.18 3.22
CA GLU A 110 -3.72 59.51 2.06
C GLU A 110 -5.13 59.94 2.49
N TYR A 111 -5.80 60.70 1.62
CA TYR A 111 -7.18 61.15 1.80
C TYR A 111 -8.07 60.47 0.77
N HIS A 112 -9.13 59.81 1.25
CA HIS A 112 -10.07 59.04 0.44
C HIS A 112 -11.49 59.53 0.64
N ARG A 113 -12.35 59.20 -0.32
CA ARG A 113 -13.79 59.49 -0.28
C ARG A 113 -14.61 58.22 -0.23
N SER A 114 -15.81 58.32 0.34
CA SER A 114 -16.69 57.16 0.52
C SER A 114 -17.15 56.53 -0.80
N ASN A 115 -17.11 57.25 -1.91
CA ASN A 115 -17.55 56.77 -3.23
C ASN A 115 -16.47 56.04 -4.05
N GLU A 116 -15.26 55.83 -3.53
CA GLU A 116 -14.12 55.21 -4.24
C GLU A 116 -14.21 53.67 -4.39
N GLY A 117 -15.34 53.07 -4.05
CA GLY A 117 -15.53 51.62 -4.19
C GLY A 117 -14.77 50.76 -3.18
N LEU A 118 -14.28 51.37 -2.09
CA LEU A 118 -13.60 50.69 -1.00
C LEU A 118 -14.57 49.92 -0.10
N TYR A 119 -14.07 48.91 0.60
CA TYR A 119 -14.75 48.24 1.70
C TYR A 119 -14.17 48.72 3.03
N SER A 120 -15.00 49.17 3.97
CA SER A 120 -14.58 49.38 5.36
C SER A 120 -14.95 48.19 6.23
N TRP A 121 -14.11 47.94 7.22
CA TRP A 121 -14.23 46.82 8.14
C TRP A 121 -14.42 47.35 9.55
N GLY A 122 -15.39 46.79 10.28
CA GLY A 122 -15.71 47.22 11.63
C GLY A 122 -16.10 46.06 12.56
N MET A 123 -16.36 46.41 13.81
CA MET A 123 -16.65 45.47 14.89
C MET A 123 -18.10 44.96 14.92
N LYS A 124 -19.03 45.69 14.29
CA LYS A 124 -20.46 45.39 14.29
C LYS A 124 -21.06 45.55 12.89
N PRO A 125 -22.12 44.77 12.56
CA PRO A 125 -22.88 44.97 11.32
C PRO A 125 -23.71 46.25 11.40
N VAL A 126 -23.94 46.89 10.25
CA VAL A 126 -24.66 48.17 10.12
C VAL A 126 -25.70 48.14 9.01
N PHE A 127 -25.38 47.59 7.83
CA PHE A 127 -26.21 47.70 6.62
C PHE A 127 -26.87 46.37 6.19
N GLY A 128 -26.33 45.24 6.64
CA GLY A 128 -26.87 43.92 6.34
C GLY A 128 -26.45 43.36 4.97
N ALA A 129 -26.63 42.05 4.82
CA ALA A 129 -26.05 41.27 3.74
C ALA A 129 -26.55 41.63 2.33
N SER A 130 -27.81 42.05 2.20
CA SER A 130 -28.39 42.47 0.91
C SER A 130 -27.74 43.72 0.32
N GLN A 131 -27.07 44.52 1.16
CA GLN A 131 -26.34 45.72 0.74
C GLN A 131 -24.85 45.45 0.47
N GLY A 132 -24.41 44.19 0.57
CA GLY A 132 -23.02 43.78 0.38
C GLY A 132 -22.15 43.79 1.65
N GLU A 133 -22.76 43.95 2.83
CA GLU A 133 -22.08 43.72 4.10
C GLU A 133 -21.89 42.21 4.35
N GLY A 134 -20.74 41.80 4.89
CA GLY A 134 -20.50 40.41 5.22
C GLY A 134 -19.62 40.24 6.44
N GLY A 135 -19.73 39.06 7.05
CA GLY A 135 -18.91 38.67 8.19
C GLY A 135 -17.64 37.96 7.75
N TYR A 136 -16.53 38.28 8.41
CA TYR A 136 -15.24 37.65 8.24
C TYR A 136 -14.75 37.14 9.60
N THR A 137 -14.85 35.84 9.80
CA THR A 137 -14.54 35.21 11.09
C THR A 137 -13.11 34.72 11.10
N VAL A 138 -12.36 35.14 12.12
CA VAL A 138 -10.97 34.74 12.37
C VAL A 138 -10.84 34.03 13.71
N LYS A 139 -9.87 33.13 13.81
CA LYS A 139 -9.47 32.47 15.05
C LYS A 139 -8.62 33.44 15.88
N THR A 140 -8.89 33.51 17.17
CA THR A 140 -8.19 34.37 18.12
C THR A 140 -7.64 33.50 19.26
N GLY A 141 -6.78 34.08 20.12
CA GLY A 141 -6.26 33.38 21.29
C GLY A 141 -7.34 32.87 22.27
N GLY A 142 -8.54 33.47 22.26
CA GLY A 142 -9.67 33.13 23.14
C GLY A 142 -10.86 32.46 22.46
N GLY A 143 -10.75 32.09 21.17
CA GLY A 143 -11.85 31.50 20.40
C GLY A 143 -11.90 32.05 18.98
N THR A 144 -12.98 32.74 18.64
CA THR A 144 -13.18 33.33 17.31
C THR A 144 -13.69 34.76 17.44
N ARG A 145 -13.45 35.58 16.41
CA ARG A 145 -14.05 36.90 16.28
C ARG A 145 -14.50 37.13 14.85
N THR A 146 -15.68 37.70 14.70
CA THR A 146 -16.21 38.14 13.40
C THR A 146 -16.02 39.64 13.24
N PHE A 147 -15.42 40.03 12.13
CA PHE A 147 -15.34 41.41 11.65
C PHE A 147 -16.32 41.60 10.49
N TYR A 148 -16.83 42.80 10.30
CA TYR A 148 -17.86 43.05 9.31
C TYR A 148 -17.33 44.00 8.24
N TYR A 149 -17.15 43.50 7.03
CA TYR A 149 -16.80 44.32 5.88
C TYR A 149 -18.07 44.88 5.23
N ARG A 150 -18.02 46.11 4.72
CA ARG A 150 -19.14 46.75 4.02
C ARG A 150 -18.66 47.73 2.97
N PRO A 151 -19.40 47.92 1.86
CA PRO A 151 -19.07 48.94 0.88
C PRO A 151 -19.09 50.33 1.53
N GLN A 152 -17.98 51.06 1.45
CA GLN A 152 -17.80 52.36 2.09
C GLN A 152 -18.80 53.40 1.55
N ARG A 153 -19.25 53.24 0.31
CA ARG A 153 -20.25 54.10 -0.34
C ARG A 153 -21.60 54.16 0.38
N LEU A 154 -21.91 53.17 1.22
CA LEU A 154 -23.16 53.11 1.99
C LEU A 154 -23.25 54.18 3.07
N TRP A 155 -22.11 54.74 3.52
CA TRP A 155 -22.05 55.87 4.45
C TRP A 155 -22.38 57.23 3.79
N GLY A 156 -22.85 57.23 2.54
CA GLY A 156 -23.26 58.43 1.82
C GLY A 156 -22.11 59.41 1.56
N ASN A 157 -22.45 60.68 1.36
CA ASN A 157 -21.47 61.75 1.12
C ASN A 157 -20.89 62.28 2.45
N SER A 158 -20.22 61.41 3.20
CA SER A 158 -19.65 61.67 4.53
C SER A 158 -18.40 62.57 4.51
N GLY A 159 -18.01 63.10 3.35
CA GLY A 159 -16.78 63.88 3.17
C GLY A 159 -15.54 63.02 2.89
N ALA A 160 -14.37 63.67 2.87
CA ALA A 160 -13.09 62.98 2.76
C ALA A 160 -12.61 62.52 4.15
N TYR A 161 -12.05 61.33 4.23
CA TYR A 161 -11.42 60.79 5.43
C TYR A 161 -9.95 60.48 5.16
N SER A 162 -9.13 60.43 6.21
CA SER A 162 -7.70 60.13 6.09
C SER A 162 -7.36 58.73 6.59
N ALA A 163 -6.44 58.06 5.90
CA ALA A 163 -6.00 56.71 6.22
C ALA A 163 -4.49 56.54 6.03
N TYR A 164 -3.89 55.67 6.84
CA TYR A 164 -2.53 55.16 6.63
C TYR A 164 -2.57 53.99 5.67
N VAL A 165 -1.86 54.04 4.55
CA VAL A 165 -2.09 53.09 3.45
C VAL A 165 -0.82 52.43 2.95
N ALA A 166 -0.92 51.15 2.59
CA ALA A 166 0.17 50.38 2.03
C ALA A 166 -0.37 49.21 1.19
N ARG A 167 0.55 48.34 0.73
CA ARG A 167 0.22 47.06 0.13
C ARG A 167 0.77 45.94 1.01
N SER A 168 -0.02 44.88 1.18
CA SER A 168 0.46 43.66 1.85
C SER A 168 1.63 43.09 1.06
N SER A 169 2.76 42.87 1.73
CA SER A 169 3.91 42.18 1.16
C SER A 169 3.64 40.70 0.83
N LYS A 170 2.63 40.09 1.49
CA LYS A 170 2.25 38.68 1.30
C LYS A 170 1.26 38.47 0.16
N THR A 171 0.29 39.36 0.00
CA THR A 171 -0.82 39.18 -0.97
C THR A 171 -0.83 40.24 -2.07
N GLY A 172 -0.06 41.33 -1.94
CA GLY A 172 -0.07 42.47 -2.85
C GLY A 172 -1.33 43.36 -2.73
N MET A 173 -2.26 42.99 -1.84
CA MET A 173 -3.51 43.70 -1.62
C MET A 173 -3.25 45.11 -1.08
N TRP A 174 -3.88 46.11 -1.69
CA TRP A 174 -3.93 47.46 -1.14
C TRP A 174 -4.83 47.47 0.09
N PHE A 175 -4.37 48.11 1.16
CA PHE A 175 -5.15 48.33 2.36
C PHE A 175 -4.86 49.70 2.95
N GLY A 176 -5.79 50.18 3.76
CA GLY A 176 -5.63 51.38 4.57
C GLY A 176 -6.19 51.19 5.97
N ILE A 177 -5.77 52.07 6.89
CA ILE A 177 -6.30 52.12 8.26
C ILE A 177 -6.75 53.53 8.53
N MET A 178 -8.07 53.71 8.70
CA MET A 178 -8.69 55.02 8.89
C MET A 178 -8.21 55.66 10.21
N ARG A 179 -7.81 56.93 10.17
CA ARG A 179 -7.29 57.62 11.36
C ARG A 179 -8.33 57.85 12.44
N SER A 180 -9.59 58.10 12.07
CA SER A 180 -10.65 58.46 13.03
C SER A 180 -11.19 57.28 13.85
N CYS A 181 -11.18 56.06 13.30
CA CYS A 181 -11.83 54.88 13.89
C CYS A 181 -10.97 53.60 13.88
N GLY A 182 -9.77 53.66 13.29
CA GLY A 182 -8.87 52.50 13.14
C GLY A 182 -9.42 51.38 12.26
N ASN A 183 -10.53 51.62 11.55
CA ASN A 183 -11.14 50.64 10.66
C ASN A 183 -10.21 50.33 9.50
N LEU A 184 -10.06 49.04 9.20
CA LEU A 184 -9.39 48.58 8.00
C LEU A 184 -10.25 48.96 6.79
N ILE A 185 -9.62 49.44 5.73
CA ILE A 185 -10.23 49.65 4.41
C ILE A 185 -9.47 48.86 3.36
N THR A 186 -10.19 48.24 2.43
CA THR A 186 -9.59 47.42 1.36
C THR A 186 -10.30 47.67 0.02
N LEU A 187 -9.62 47.43 -1.09
CA LEU A 187 -10.24 47.47 -2.42
C LEU A 187 -11.09 46.23 -2.69
N THR A 188 -10.70 45.09 -2.13
CA THR A 188 -11.38 43.82 -2.28
C THR A 188 -11.53 43.15 -0.91
N VAL A 189 -12.51 42.25 -0.81
CA VAL A 189 -12.65 41.38 0.35
C VAL A 189 -11.77 40.14 0.08
N PRO A 190 -10.77 39.86 0.93
CA PRO A 190 -9.95 38.66 0.80
C PRO A 190 -10.82 37.39 0.83
N PRO A 191 -10.35 36.28 0.22
CA PRO A 191 -10.97 34.98 0.41
C PRO A 191 -11.12 34.64 1.90
N ALA A 192 -12.15 33.87 2.24
CA ALA A 192 -12.33 33.39 3.60
C ALA A 192 -11.08 32.60 4.07
N PRO A 193 -10.69 32.66 5.35
CA PRO A 193 -9.51 31.96 5.82
C PRO A 193 -9.67 30.45 5.62
N ALA A 194 -8.59 29.79 5.19
CA ALA A 194 -8.54 28.34 5.06
C ALA A 194 -7.83 27.70 6.25
N CYS A 195 -8.07 26.41 6.46
CA CYS A 195 -7.30 25.65 7.45
C CYS A 195 -5.81 25.62 7.06
N PRO A 196 -4.90 25.69 8.05
CA PRO A 196 -3.46 25.56 7.80
C PRO A 196 -3.12 24.27 7.03
N PRO A 197 -2.03 24.28 6.24
CA PRO A 197 -1.55 23.07 5.55
C PRO A 197 -1.42 21.88 6.51
N GLY A 198 -1.96 20.73 6.12
CA GLY A 198 -1.95 19.51 6.94
C GLY A 198 -3.12 19.36 7.91
N GLN A 199 -4.01 20.34 8.00
CA GLN A 199 -5.29 20.23 8.71
C GLN A 199 -6.46 20.08 7.75
N SER A 200 -7.56 19.50 8.24
CA SER A 200 -8.82 19.31 7.52
C SER A 200 -9.97 19.94 8.30
N GLY A 201 -11.13 20.09 7.67
CA GLY A 201 -12.31 20.72 8.25
C GLY A 201 -12.63 22.09 7.65
N THR A 202 -13.54 22.82 8.29
CA THR A 202 -13.94 24.17 7.89
C THR A 202 -13.38 25.16 8.90
N TYR A 203 -12.60 26.14 8.44
CA TYR A 203 -12.07 27.18 9.31
C TYR A 203 -13.20 27.89 10.08
N PRO A 204 -13.06 28.14 11.39
CA PRO A 204 -11.85 27.97 12.22
C PRO A 204 -11.73 26.59 12.90
N ASN A 205 -12.68 25.69 12.66
CA ASN A 205 -12.75 24.35 13.25
C ASN A 205 -11.89 23.35 12.46
N CYS A 206 -10.59 23.62 12.43
CA CYS A 206 -9.60 22.77 11.78
C CYS A 206 -9.13 21.66 12.74
N TYR A 207 -8.94 20.45 12.23
CA TYR A 207 -8.39 19.31 12.96
C TYR A 207 -7.33 18.59 12.14
N THR A 208 -6.42 17.88 12.82
CA THR A 208 -5.43 17.03 12.16
C THR A 208 -6.06 15.67 11.84
N PRO A 209 -6.15 15.27 10.56
CA PRO A 209 -6.67 13.96 10.21
C PRO A 209 -5.78 12.84 10.78
N MET A 210 -6.40 11.78 11.29
CA MET A 210 -5.71 10.62 11.86
C MET A 210 -5.57 9.49 10.85
N CYS A 211 -4.59 8.62 11.06
CA CYS A 211 -4.28 7.49 10.23
C CYS A 211 -5.41 6.45 10.25
N THR A 212 -5.69 5.85 9.09
CA THR A 212 -6.73 4.82 8.94
C THR A 212 -6.17 3.39 8.95
N VAL A 213 -4.85 3.22 9.01
CA VAL A 213 -4.20 1.90 9.02
C VAL A 213 -4.48 1.20 10.36
N PRO A 214 -5.03 -0.03 10.36
CA PRO A 214 -5.25 -0.80 11.58
C PRO A 214 -3.98 -0.91 12.45
N GLY A 215 -4.12 -0.69 13.75
CA GLY A 215 -2.99 -0.68 14.69
C GLY A 215 -2.15 0.61 14.70
N LYS A 216 -2.45 1.58 13.82
CA LYS A 216 -1.73 2.87 13.72
C LYS A 216 -2.67 4.08 13.79
N THR A 217 -3.90 3.90 14.23
CA THR A 217 -4.95 4.94 14.29
C THR A 217 -4.67 6.09 15.26
N ASN A 218 -3.65 5.93 16.10
CA ASN A 218 -3.13 6.96 17.00
C ASN A 218 -2.12 7.92 16.33
N LEU A 219 -1.74 7.66 15.08
CA LEU A 219 -0.82 8.51 14.32
C LEU A 219 -1.59 9.53 13.48
N PRO A 220 -1.04 10.74 13.25
CA PRO A 220 -1.51 11.63 12.20
C PRO A 220 -1.47 10.96 10.82
N ALA A 221 -2.41 11.30 9.93
CA ALA A 221 -2.49 10.72 8.59
C ALA A 221 -1.25 11.04 7.71
N ASN A 222 -0.58 12.16 7.98
CA ASN A 222 0.65 12.57 7.30
C ASN A 222 1.93 12.00 7.95
N ASP A 223 1.81 11.21 9.04
CA ASP A 223 2.97 10.57 9.67
C ASP A 223 3.59 9.54 8.69
N PRO A 224 4.92 9.55 8.46
CA PRO A 224 5.59 8.59 7.58
C PRO A 224 5.33 7.12 7.93
N ARG A 225 4.98 6.83 9.19
CA ARG A 225 4.65 5.49 9.70
C ARG A 225 3.21 5.07 9.44
N CYS A 226 2.32 5.99 9.01
CA CYS A 226 0.95 5.70 8.58
C CYS A 226 0.93 4.98 7.23
N LYS A 227 1.51 3.78 7.19
CA LYS A 227 1.58 2.90 6.04
C LYS A 227 1.29 1.48 6.50
N ALA A 228 0.64 0.67 5.67
CA ALA A 228 0.41 -0.73 6.00
C ALA A 228 1.75 -1.48 6.20
N ASP A 229 1.77 -2.46 7.10
CA ASP A 229 2.98 -3.22 7.36
C ASP A 229 3.36 -4.10 6.17
N PRO A 230 4.67 -4.28 5.91
CA PRO A 230 5.15 -5.13 4.81
C PRO A 230 4.72 -6.59 5.03
N VAL A 231 4.27 -7.26 3.97
CA VAL A 231 3.81 -8.65 4.02
C VAL A 231 4.54 -9.48 2.97
N ALA A 232 5.05 -10.65 3.36
CA ALA A 232 5.62 -11.64 2.44
C ALA A 232 5.21 -13.06 2.84
N VAL A 233 4.70 -13.84 1.89
CA VAL A 233 4.15 -15.18 2.12
C VAL A 233 4.64 -16.14 1.05
N CYS A 234 5.02 -17.35 1.45
CA CYS A 234 5.21 -18.47 0.54
C CYS A 234 3.84 -19.11 0.25
N SER A 235 3.38 -19.03 -0.99
CA SER A 235 2.01 -19.40 -1.37
C SER A 235 1.90 -20.84 -1.88
N SER A 236 2.89 -21.35 -2.60
CA SER A 236 2.88 -22.74 -3.08
C SER A 236 4.25 -23.27 -3.48
N LEU A 237 4.35 -24.61 -3.54
CA LEU A 237 5.42 -25.35 -4.20
C LEU A 237 4.81 -26.31 -5.22
N ALA A 238 5.33 -26.29 -6.45
CA ALA A 238 5.02 -27.27 -7.49
C ALA A 238 6.24 -28.13 -7.80
N ILE A 239 6.02 -29.42 -8.08
CA ILE A 239 7.04 -30.38 -8.47
C ILE A 239 6.60 -31.05 -9.77
N VAL A 240 7.45 -31.01 -10.79
CA VAL A 240 7.22 -31.68 -12.08
C VAL A 240 8.35 -32.67 -12.33
N ASN A 241 8.03 -33.91 -12.67
CA ASN A 241 9.01 -34.95 -12.99
C ASN A 241 9.18 -35.09 -14.52
N ASN A 242 10.43 -35.06 -14.99
CA ASN A 242 10.82 -35.45 -16.33
C ASN A 242 11.98 -36.45 -16.27
N LYS A 243 11.68 -37.74 -16.34
CA LYS A 243 12.67 -38.84 -16.32
C LYS A 243 13.69 -38.72 -15.16
N ASN A 244 13.20 -38.60 -13.92
CA ASN A 244 14.00 -38.48 -12.69
C ASN A 244 14.74 -37.14 -12.53
N ILE A 245 14.46 -36.17 -13.39
CA ILE A 245 14.81 -34.77 -13.20
C ILE A 245 13.55 -34.05 -12.72
N TYR A 246 13.60 -33.55 -11.50
CA TYR A 246 12.49 -32.88 -10.84
C TYR A 246 12.69 -31.38 -10.90
N GLN A 247 11.69 -30.68 -11.43
CA GLN A 247 11.63 -29.23 -11.41
C GLN A 247 10.83 -28.77 -10.20
N TYR A 248 11.46 -28.04 -9.29
CA TYR A 248 10.79 -27.39 -8.16
C TYR A 248 10.49 -25.94 -8.53
N THR A 249 9.25 -25.51 -8.32
CA THR A 249 8.84 -24.12 -8.56
C THR A 249 8.12 -23.59 -7.33
N ALA A 250 8.77 -22.65 -6.64
CA ALA A 250 8.21 -21.96 -5.49
C ALA A 250 7.44 -20.71 -5.95
N SER A 251 6.29 -20.45 -5.34
CA SER A 251 5.52 -19.22 -5.54
C SER A 251 5.33 -18.51 -4.20
N GLY A 252 5.30 -17.18 -4.26
CA GLY A 252 4.98 -16.36 -3.09
C GLY A 252 4.53 -14.98 -3.49
N ASN A 253 3.85 -14.33 -2.54
CA ASN A 253 3.24 -13.03 -2.72
C ASN A 253 3.90 -12.03 -1.77
N THR A 254 4.08 -10.80 -2.23
CA THR A 254 4.57 -9.68 -1.42
C THR A 254 3.64 -8.50 -1.53
N SER A 255 3.54 -7.70 -0.48
CA SER A 255 2.73 -6.49 -0.44
C SER A 255 3.37 -5.47 0.50
N ASN A 256 2.95 -4.20 0.37
CA ASN A 256 3.35 -3.10 1.23
C ASN A 256 4.88 -2.91 1.36
N GLY A 257 5.60 -3.08 0.24
CA GLY A 257 7.05 -2.84 0.17
C GLY A 257 7.94 -4.02 0.57
N ALA A 258 7.38 -5.18 0.90
CA ALA A 258 8.17 -6.40 1.03
C ALA A 258 8.67 -6.89 -0.34
N SER A 259 9.81 -7.59 -0.36
CA SER A 259 10.38 -8.15 -1.59
C SER A 259 10.94 -9.56 -1.36
N ILE A 260 10.93 -10.39 -2.42
CA ILE A 260 11.60 -11.70 -2.43
C ILE A 260 12.98 -11.52 -3.05
N THR A 261 14.02 -11.95 -2.35
CA THR A 261 15.43 -11.80 -2.74
C THR A 261 16.08 -13.11 -3.16
N GLY A 262 15.45 -14.24 -2.88
CA GLY A 262 15.95 -15.57 -3.24
C GLY A 262 15.06 -16.70 -2.72
N TYR A 263 15.51 -17.93 -2.95
CA TYR A 263 14.78 -19.16 -2.69
C TYR A 263 15.73 -20.22 -2.12
N ARG A 264 15.26 -20.97 -1.15
CA ARG A 264 15.94 -22.12 -0.58
C ARG A 264 15.03 -23.34 -0.64
N PHE A 265 15.48 -24.40 -1.29
CA PHE A 265 14.78 -25.67 -1.36
C PHE A 265 15.50 -26.69 -0.47
N VAL A 266 14.78 -27.26 0.50
CA VAL A 266 15.31 -28.29 1.38
C VAL A 266 14.67 -29.61 1.00
N VAL A 267 15.48 -30.58 0.60
CA VAL A 267 15.03 -31.91 0.15
C VAL A 267 15.29 -32.92 1.25
N TYR A 268 14.26 -33.67 1.61
CA TYR A 268 14.31 -34.78 2.56
C TYR A 268 14.01 -36.09 1.82
N ARG A 269 14.65 -37.18 2.26
CA ARG A 269 14.32 -38.54 1.87
C ARG A 269 14.11 -39.39 3.12
N ASP A 270 12.96 -40.04 3.22
CA ASP A 270 12.55 -40.86 4.36
C ASP A 270 12.72 -40.14 5.71
N GLY A 271 12.35 -38.85 5.73
CA GLY A 271 12.43 -37.97 6.91
C GLY A 271 13.81 -37.40 7.21
N LYS A 272 14.88 -37.82 6.50
CA LYS A 272 16.24 -37.28 6.68
C LYS A 272 16.53 -36.20 5.65
N GLN A 273 17.07 -35.06 6.10
CA GLN A 273 17.49 -34.01 5.19
C GLN A 273 18.63 -34.50 4.31
N LEU A 274 18.42 -34.51 3.01
CA LEU A 274 19.39 -34.95 2.01
C LEU A 274 20.29 -33.80 1.58
N LYS A 275 19.67 -32.65 1.22
CA LYS A 275 20.38 -31.48 0.71
C LYS A 275 19.56 -30.20 0.84
N THR A 276 20.26 -29.09 0.72
CA THR A 276 19.70 -27.74 0.65
C THR A 276 20.24 -27.06 -0.60
N ILE A 277 19.36 -26.43 -1.38
CA ILE A 277 19.68 -25.75 -2.65
C ILE A 277 19.27 -24.29 -2.51
N GLU A 278 20.24 -23.38 -2.57
CA GLU A 278 20.01 -21.94 -2.62
C GLU A 278 19.91 -21.48 -4.08
N SER A 279 18.99 -20.57 -4.38
CA SER A 279 18.77 -20.05 -5.72
C SER A 279 18.28 -18.60 -5.71
N LYS A 280 18.65 -17.85 -6.75
CA LYS A 280 18.05 -16.53 -7.03
C LYS A 280 16.75 -16.63 -7.83
N THR A 281 16.52 -17.77 -8.49
CA THR A 281 15.33 -18.02 -9.30
C THR A 281 14.32 -18.85 -8.55
N ARG A 282 13.03 -18.61 -8.81
CA ARG A 282 11.92 -19.35 -8.20
C ARG A 282 11.82 -20.82 -8.63
N THR A 283 12.53 -21.16 -9.71
CA THR A 283 12.51 -22.48 -10.34
C THR A 283 13.92 -23.03 -10.38
N ILE A 284 14.08 -24.28 -9.94
CA ILE A 284 15.32 -25.06 -10.05
C ILE A 284 15.01 -26.49 -10.50
N THR A 285 16.02 -27.18 -10.98
CA THR A 285 15.95 -28.61 -11.31
C THR A 285 16.92 -29.40 -10.45
N ASP A 286 16.52 -30.62 -10.10
CA ASP A 286 17.31 -31.52 -9.28
C ASP A 286 17.10 -32.98 -9.71
N LYS A 287 18.11 -33.83 -9.55
CA LYS A 287 18.07 -35.23 -9.96
C LYS A 287 17.97 -36.13 -8.74
N GLU A 288 16.95 -37.00 -8.74
CA GLU A 288 16.73 -37.98 -7.68
C GLU A 288 16.48 -39.37 -8.30
N THR A 289 17.27 -40.36 -7.91
CA THR A 289 17.20 -41.73 -8.49
C THR A 289 17.05 -42.83 -7.46
N ALA A 290 17.36 -42.56 -6.19
CA ALA A 290 17.23 -43.56 -5.14
C ALA A 290 15.76 -43.72 -4.74
N ALA A 291 15.33 -44.95 -4.52
CA ALA A 291 14.00 -45.23 -4.00
C ALA A 291 13.83 -44.58 -2.60
N GLY A 292 12.60 -44.17 -2.30
CA GLY A 292 12.26 -43.53 -1.03
C GLY A 292 11.13 -42.50 -1.15
N LYS A 293 10.61 -42.07 0.00
CA LYS A 293 9.64 -40.98 0.11
C LYS A 293 10.40 -39.65 0.20
N TYR A 294 10.17 -38.76 -0.76
CA TYR A 294 10.79 -37.44 -0.79
C TYR A 294 9.82 -36.36 -0.32
N THR A 295 10.34 -35.42 0.47
CA THR A 295 9.63 -34.21 0.88
C THR A 295 10.49 -33.01 0.52
N VAL A 296 9.96 -32.06 -0.25
CA VAL A 296 10.65 -30.82 -0.62
C VAL A 296 9.94 -29.66 0.07
N LYS A 297 10.72 -28.84 0.77
CA LYS A 297 10.25 -27.61 1.42
C LYS A 297 10.88 -26.39 0.76
N ALA A 298 10.05 -25.49 0.26
CA ALA A 298 10.47 -24.20 -0.26
C ALA A 298 10.42 -23.12 0.81
N ILE A 299 11.49 -22.32 0.87
CA ILE A 299 11.64 -21.20 1.77
C ILE A 299 12.03 -19.98 0.93
N LEU A 300 11.22 -18.94 0.94
CA LEU A 300 11.51 -17.68 0.28
C LEU A 300 12.39 -16.83 1.19
N LYS A 301 13.49 -16.33 0.64
CA LYS A 301 14.29 -15.27 1.25
C LYS A 301 13.60 -13.95 0.95
N THR A 302 13.22 -13.19 1.98
CA THR A 302 12.47 -11.93 1.80
C THR A 302 13.11 -10.81 2.59
N SER A 303 12.75 -9.56 2.30
CA SER A 303 13.16 -8.39 3.09
C SER A 303 12.68 -8.45 4.56
N LEU A 304 11.74 -9.35 4.87
CA LEU A 304 11.22 -9.61 6.22
C LEU A 304 11.80 -10.89 6.85
N GLY A 305 12.86 -11.46 6.26
CA GLY A 305 13.43 -12.75 6.66
C GLY A 305 12.84 -13.94 5.88
N ASP A 306 13.12 -15.14 6.35
CA ASP A 306 12.74 -16.38 5.69
C ASP A 306 11.24 -16.66 5.84
N ARG A 307 10.56 -17.01 4.74
CA ARG A 307 9.12 -17.30 4.70
C ARG A 307 8.85 -18.67 4.10
N THR A 308 8.04 -19.47 4.78
CA THR A 308 7.63 -20.82 4.36
C THR A 308 6.24 -21.11 4.91
N SER A 309 5.59 -22.12 4.39
CA SER A 309 4.24 -22.55 4.77
C SER A 309 4.05 -24.02 4.42
N ASP A 310 2.97 -24.62 4.90
CA ASP A 310 2.59 -26.00 4.56
C ASP A 310 2.32 -26.14 3.05
N SER A 311 1.72 -25.12 2.42
CA SER A 311 1.52 -25.06 0.96
C SER A 311 2.82 -25.04 0.16
N CYS A 312 3.93 -24.65 0.79
CA CYS A 312 5.27 -24.68 0.23
C CYS A 312 6.05 -25.96 0.54
N THR A 313 5.34 -27.00 0.99
CA THR A 313 5.87 -28.34 1.19
C THR A 313 5.13 -29.30 0.25
N LYS A 314 5.88 -30.14 -0.48
CA LYS A 314 5.33 -31.16 -1.37
C LYS A 314 6.09 -32.46 -1.23
N GLU A 315 5.38 -33.56 -1.46
CA GLU A 315 5.94 -34.91 -1.39
C GLU A 315 5.81 -35.62 -2.74
N PHE A 316 6.77 -36.50 -3.01
CA PHE A 316 6.71 -37.47 -4.11
C PHE A 316 7.43 -38.75 -3.69
N GLN A 317 7.23 -39.84 -4.42
CA GLN A 317 7.83 -41.13 -4.11
C GLN A 317 8.54 -41.69 -5.33
N ILE A 318 9.74 -42.23 -5.12
CA ILE A 318 10.45 -43.05 -6.09
C ILE A 318 10.33 -44.50 -5.60
N VAL A 319 9.66 -45.34 -6.38
CA VAL A 319 9.51 -46.76 -6.08
C VAL A 319 10.74 -47.53 -6.56
N GLU A 320 11.17 -48.52 -5.78
CA GLU A 320 12.22 -49.44 -6.23
C GLU A 320 11.70 -50.27 -7.41
N PRO A 321 12.52 -50.50 -8.46
CA PRO A 321 12.13 -51.38 -9.55
C PRO A 321 11.91 -52.81 -9.03
N ALA A 322 10.80 -53.45 -9.42
CA ALA A 322 10.51 -54.82 -9.01
C ALA A 322 11.63 -55.78 -9.45
N LYS A 323 12.07 -56.65 -8.53
CA LYS A 323 13.04 -57.73 -8.79
C LYS A 323 12.34 -58.96 -9.36
N CYS A 324 13.07 -59.78 -10.08
CA CYS A 324 12.57 -61.05 -10.58
C CYS A 324 12.30 -62.01 -9.39
N PRO A 325 11.10 -62.60 -9.27
CA PRO A 325 10.77 -63.47 -8.14
C PRO A 325 11.68 -64.71 -8.03
N GLN A 326 12.14 -65.22 -9.17
CA GLN A 326 12.93 -66.46 -9.29
C GLN A 326 14.43 -66.18 -9.19
N ASN A 327 14.87 -64.95 -9.48
CA ASN A 327 16.26 -64.55 -9.37
C ASN A 327 16.37 -63.06 -8.98
N PRO A 328 16.53 -62.75 -7.68
CA PRO A 328 16.59 -61.36 -7.19
C PRO A 328 17.71 -60.49 -7.77
N ALA A 329 18.71 -61.06 -8.45
CA ALA A 329 19.74 -60.31 -9.17
C ALA A 329 19.21 -59.63 -10.44
N LEU A 330 18.09 -60.10 -10.99
CA LEU A 330 17.46 -59.58 -12.20
C LEU A 330 16.29 -58.63 -11.85
N LEU A 331 15.98 -57.72 -12.77
CA LEU A 331 14.74 -56.96 -12.73
C LEU A 331 13.58 -57.83 -13.21
N ALA A 332 12.36 -57.57 -12.73
CA ALA A 332 11.16 -58.27 -13.19
C ALA A 332 10.89 -58.07 -14.69
N THR A 333 11.39 -56.97 -15.27
CA THR A 333 11.30 -56.68 -16.70
C THR A 333 12.44 -57.27 -17.52
N ASP A 334 13.41 -57.94 -16.88
CA ASP A 334 14.52 -58.58 -17.60
C ASP A 334 13.97 -59.75 -18.45
N PRO A 335 14.30 -59.85 -19.75
CA PRO A 335 13.87 -60.96 -20.59
C PRO A 335 14.25 -62.34 -20.03
N ASN A 336 15.32 -62.43 -19.23
CA ASN A 336 15.73 -63.68 -18.58
C ASN A 336 14.94 -63.99 -17.31
N CYS A 337 14.08 -63.09 -16.80
CA CYS A 337 13.20 -63.37 -15.68
C CYS A 337 12.06 -64.30 -16.13
N GLN A 338 12.37 -65.59 -16.27
CA GLN A 338 11.44 -66.61 -16.70
C GLN A 338 11.46 -67.79 -15.72
N PRO A 339 10.29 -68.34 -15.36
CA PRO A 339 10.20 -69.55 -14.55
C PRO A 339 10.70 -70.78 -15.33
N CYS A 340 11.15 -71.81 -14.61
CA CYS A 340 11.37 -73.12 -15.18
C CYS A 340 10.02 -73.74 -15.58
N PRO A 341 9.85 -74.33 -16.79
CA PRO A 341 8.56 -74.86 -17.24
C PRO A 341 7.91 -75.89 -16.29
N GLY A 342 8.72 -76.77 -15.69
CA GLY A 342 8.25 -77.79 -14.74
C GLY A 342 8.16 -77.34 -13.28
N ASP A 343 8.70 -76.17 -12.93
CA ASP A 343 8.69 -75.62 -11.57
C ASP A 343 8.77 -74.09 -11.60
N THR A 344 7.65 -73.43 -11.29
CA THR A 344 7.54 -71.98 -11.36
C THR A 344 8.34 -71.24 -10.29
N THR A 345 8.86 -71.94 -9.29
CA THR A 345 9.70 -71.37 -8.24
C THR A 345 11.17 -71.28 -8.63
N LEU A 346 11.59 -72.05 -9.64
CA LEU A 346 12.96 -72.07 -10.14
C LEU A 346 13.16 -71.11 -11.32
N TRP A 347 14.36 -70.56 -11.42
CA TRP A 347 14.77 -69.76 -12.57
C TRP A 347 15.11 -70.67 -13.76
N ILE A 348 14.76 -70.28 -14.99
CA ILE A 348 14.98 -71.08 -16.21
C ILE A 348 16.46 -71.47 -16.47
N LYS A 349 17.42 -70.71 -15.92
CA LYS A 349 18.86 -71.00 -16.01
C LYS A 349 19.45 -71.63 -14.74
N ASP A 350 18.60 -71.99 -13.77
CA ASP A 350 19.04 -72.71 -12.58
C ASP A 350 19.55 -74.11 -12.97
N ALA A 351 20.64 -74.58 -12.35
CA ALA A 351 21.22 -75.90 -12.62
C ALA A 351 20.24 -77.06 -12.34
N LYS A 352 19.22 -76.84 -11.50
CA LYS A 352 18.14 -77.80 -11.24
C LYS A 352 17.06 -77.79 -12.32
N CYS A 353 16.94 -76.72 -13.10
CA CYS A 353 16.03 -76.64 -14.26
C CYS A 353 16.66 -77.37 -15.46
N LYS A 354 16.77 -78.69 -15.36
CA LYS A 354 17.36 -79.55 -16.38
C LYS A 354 16.41 -80.68 -16.76
N GLU A 355 16.64 -81.22 -17.95
CA GLU A 355 16.07 -82.46 -18.42
C GLU A 355 16.58 -83.67 -17.61
N ASP A 356 15.76 -84.71 -17.53
CA ASP A 356 16.14 -86.00 -16.95
C ASP A 356 15.45 -87.10 -17.76
N ILE A 357 16.17 -87.64 -18.74
CA ILE A 357 15.62 -88.61 -19.68
C ILE A 357 15.87 -90.02 -19.18
N ILE A 358 14.80 -90.77 -19.00
CA ILE A 358 14.83 -92.19 -18.63
C ILE A 358 14.28 -93.00 -19.80
N GLN A 359 15.10 -93.91 -20.32
CA GLN A 359 14.70 -94.89 -21.32
C GLN A 359 14.58 -96.27 -20.68
N THR A 360 13.50 -96.99 -20.99
CA THR A 360 13.26 -98.38 -20.57
C THR A 360 12.89 -99.23 -21.77
N LYS A 361 13.29 -100.51 -21.76
CA LYS A 361 13.01 -101.49 -22.82
C LYS A 361 12.38 -102.73 -22.20
N THR A 362 11.30 -103.22 -22.81
CA THR A 362 10.67 -104.50 -22.46
C THR A 362 10.50 -105.34 -23.72
N ALA A 363 10.56 -106.66 -23.58
CA ALA A 363 10.41 -107.60 -24.69
C ALA A 363 9.34 -108.65 -24.35
N GLN A 364 8.40 -108.90 -25.26
CA GLN A 364 7.30 -109.84 -25.07
C GLN A 364 7.25 -110.83 -26.23
N ASN A 365 7.11 -112.11 -25.92
CA ASN A 365 6.88 -113.16 -26.90
C ASN A 365 5.38 -113.36 -27.12
N THR A 366 4.85 -112.80 -28.22
CA THR A 366 3.41 -112.85 -28.52
C THR A 366 2.96 -114.23 -28.98
N SER A 367 3.86 -115.05 -29.50
CA SER A 367 3.58 -116.43 -29.92
C SER A 367 3.50 -117.42 -28.75
N GLN A 368 4.09 -117.08 -27.60
CA GLN A 368 4.06 -117.89 -26.38
C GLN A 368 3.23 -117.24 -25.25
N GLY A 369 2.02 -116.76 -25.59
CA GLY A 369 1.07 -116.25 -24.60
C GLY A 369 1.46 -114.92 -23.94
N ASN A 370 2.21 -114.07 -24.65
CA ASN A 370 2.74 -112.79 -24.16
C ASN A 370 3.71 -112.92 -22.97
N ALA A 371 4.45 -114.03 -22.91
CA ALA A 371 5.48 -114.23 -21.89
C ALA A 371 6.61 -113.18 -22.02
N ASP A 372 7.23 -112.83 -20.89
CA ASP A 372 8.43 -111.97 -20.88
C ASP A 372 9.57 -112.68 -21.62
N ALA A 373 9.97 -112.10 -22.76
CA ALA A 373 10.95 -112.70 -23.66
C ALA A 373 12.36 -112.76 -23.05
N SER A 374 12.63 -112.03 -21.96
CA SER A 374 13.91 -112.15 -21.23
C SER A 374 13.99 -113.41 -20.36
N THR A 375 12.85 -114.05 -20.09
CA THR A 375 12.75 -115.21 -19.18
C THR A 375 12.41 -116.52 -19.88
N THR A 376 12.05 -116.47 -21.17
CA THR A 376 11.56 -117.61 -21.94
C THR A 376 12.38 -117.79 -23.21
N THR A 377 12.88 -119.01 -23.45
CA THR A 377 13.61 -119.33 -24.70
C THR A 377 12.70 -119.22 -25.92
N ALA A 378 13.07 -118.36 -26.87
CA ALA A 378 12.38 -118.21 -28.14
C ALA A 378 12.51 -119.48 -29.01
N LYS A 379 11.42 -119.87 -29.66
CA LYS A 379 11.36 -120.97 -30.64
C LYS A 379 11.37 -120.40 -32.05
N ALA A 380 11.66 -121.26 -33.04
CA ALA A 380 11.54 -120.90 -34.43
C ALA A 380 10.12 -120.39 -34.74
N SER A 381 10.04 -119.28 -35.49
CA SER A 381 8.78 -118.59 -35.86
C SER A 381 8.03 -117.90 -34.71
N ASP A 382 8.63 -117.74 -33.52
CA ASP A 382 8.07 -116.86 -32.50
C ASP A 382 8.17 -115.38 -32.91
N GLN A 383 7.17 -114.59 -32.52
CA GLN A 383 7.18 -113.14 -32.67
C GLN A 383 7.52 -112.48 -31.33
N ILE A 384 8.58 -111.65 -31.35
CA ILE A 384 8.98 -110.85 -30.19
C ILE A 384 8.67 -109.38 -30.49
N ILE A 385 7.90 -108.75 -29.62
CA ILE A 385 7.65 -107.30 -29.66
C ILE A 385 8.51 -106.63 -28.60
N TYR A 386 9.35 -105.69 -29.03
CA TYR A 386 10.04 -104.77 -28.15
C TYR A 386 9.22 -103.50 -27.97
N LYS A 387 9.12 -103.03 -26.73
CA LYS A 387 8.55 -101.72 -26.40
C LYS A 387 9.62 -100.89 -25.72
N ILE A 388 10.02 -99.81 -26.38
CA ILE A 388 10.90 -98.79 -25.82
C ILE A 388 10.01 -97.65 -25.31
N THR A 389 10.18 -97.29 -24.04
CA THR A 389 9.49 -96.15 -23.43
C THR A 389 10.54 -95.15 -22.98
N VAL A 390 10.41 -93.92 -23.47
CA VAL A 390 11.22 -92.77 -23.03
C VAL A 390 10.34 -91.84 -22.22
N THR A 391 10.81 -91.42 -21.06
CA THR A 391 10.12 -90.50 -20.18
C THR A 391 11.09 -89.41 -19.76
N ASN A 392 10.74 -88.14 -20.02
CA ASN A 392 11.41 -87.02 -19.40
C ASN A 392 10.81 -86.80 -18.01
N LYS A 393 11.56 -87.09 -16.95
CA LYS A 393 11.21 -86.76 -15.57
C LYS A 393 11.80 -85.43 -15.10
N GLY A 394 12.54 -84.74 -15.97
CA GLY A 394 13.14 -83.45 -15.69
C GLY A 394 12.15 -82.30 -15.83
N LEU A 395 12.62 -81.10 -15.48
CA LEU A 395 11.81 -79.88 -15.44
C LEU A 395 11.86 -79.07 -16.75
N LYS A 396 12.72 -79.48 -17.68
CA LYS A 396 12.96 -78.81 -18.95
C LYS A 396 12.63 -79.74 -20.12
N ALA A 397 11.86 -79.24 -21.08
CA ALA A 397 11.64 -79.92 -22.34
C ALA A 397 12.94 -80.01 -23.13
N THR A 398 13.19 -81.16 -23.74
CA THR A 398 14.36 -81.40 -24.58
C THR A 398 13.96 -82.30 -25.72
N ASP A 399 14.66 -82.16 -26.84
CA ASP A 399 14.57 -83.11 -27.93
C ASP A 399 15.35 -84.37 -27.55
N TYR A 400 14.77 -85.53 -27.82
CA TYR A 400 15.40 -86.83 -27.59
C TYR A 400 15.18 -87.72 -28.80
N THR A 401 16.27 -88.27 -29.33
CA THR A 401 16.25 -89.26 -30.40
C THR A 401 16.36 -90.65 -29.78
N ILE A 402 15.36 -91.50 -30.01
CA ILE A 402 15.42 -92.91 -29.61
C ILE A 402 16.34 -93.64 -30.57
N THR A 403 17.29 -94.40 -30.03
CA THR A 403 18.21 -95.23 -30.80
C THR A 403 18.30 -96.61 -30.17
N GLU A 404 18.21 -97.66 -30.97
CA GLU A 404 18.30 -99.04 -30.51
C GLU A 404 19.14 -99.90 -31.45
N ASN A 405 20.11 -100.62 -30.89
CA ASN A 405 20.93 -101.55 -31.65
C ASN A 405 20.22 -102.91 -31.75
N LEU A 406 19.97 -103.36 -32.97
CA LEU A 406 19.32 -104.64 -33.26
C LEU A 406 20.24 -105.64 -33.97
N ALA A 407 21.52 -105.34 -34.15
CA ALA A 407 22.46 -106.17 -34.93
C ALA A 407 22.42 -107.65 -34.50
N ASP A 408 22.53 -107.92 -33.19
CA ASP A 408 22.53 -109.27 -32.64
C ASP A 408 21.16 -109.95 -32.78
N VAL A 409 20.08 -109.18 -32.67
CA VAL A 409 18.71 -109.70 -32.77
C VAL A 409 18.41 -110.11 -34.21
N LEU A 410 18.84 -109.31 -35.17
CA LEU A 410 18.58 -109.53 -36.60
C LEU A 410 19.47 -110.61 -37.22
N GLN A 411 20.48 -111.11 -36.50
CA GLN A 411 21.20 -112.32 -36.89
C GLN A 411 20.30 -113.57 -36.89
N TYR A 412 19.30 -113.61 -36.00
CA TYR A 412 18.44 -114.78 -35.78
C TYR A 412 16.96 -114.50 -36.07
N SER A 413 16.62 -113.30 -36.49
CA SER A 413 15.23 -112.87 -36.71
C SER A 413 15.12 -111.87 -37.86
N SER A 414 13.93 -111.72 -38.41
CA SER A 414 13.61 -110.67 -39.38
C SER A 414 12.77 -109.57 -38.73
N LEU A 415 13.08 -108.31 -39.04
CA LEU A 415 12.31 -107.17 -38.55
C LEU A 415 11.04 -106.95 -39.37
N GLU A 416 9.88 -107.20 -38.77
CA GLU A 416 8.59 -107.07 -39.47
C GLU A 416 7.97 -105.66 -39.38
N ASN A 417 8.18 -104.97 -38.25
CA ASN A 417 7.58 -103.65 -38.00
C ASN A 417 8.57 -102.73 -37.28
N LYS A 418 8.76 -101.52 -37.81
CA LYS A 418 9.71 -100.52 -37.30
C LYS A 418 9.06 -99.45 -36.42
N GLY A 419 7.73 -99.48 -36.26
CA GLY A 419 7.00 -98.48 -35.46
C GLY A 419 7.19 -97.02 -35.93
N GLY A 420 7.59 -96.81 -37.19
CA GLY A 420 7.92 -95.50 -37.75
C GLY A 420 9.41 -95.12 -37.70
N ALA A 421 10.27 -95.95 -37.10
CA ALA A 421 11.73 -95.76 -37.09
C ALA A 421 12.40 -96.14 -38.43
N THR A 422 13.64 -95.68 -38.62
CA THR A 422 14.42 -95.96 -39.84
C THR A 422 15.56 -96.91 -39.51
N LEU A 423 15.53 -98.13 -40.07
CA LEU A 423 16.64 -99.07 -39.94
C LEU A 423 17.82 -98.57 -40.79
N THR A 424 18.92 -98.26 -40.12
CA THR A 424 20.18 -97.87 -40.75
C THR A 424 21.21 -98.95 -40.54
N LYS A 425 21.99 -99.23 -41.59
CA LYS A 425 23.14 -100.15 -41.53
C LYS A 425 24.40 -99.30 -41.44
N ASP A 426 25.10 -99.37 -40.33
CA ASP A 426 26.39 -98.71 -40.16
C ASP A 426 27.52 -99.69 -40.53
N THR A 427 28.19 -99.39 -41.64
CA THR A 427 29.32 -100.17 -42.19
C THR A 427 30.69 -99.55 -41.84
N SER A 428 30.73 -98.55 -40.96
CA SER A 428 31.95 -97.79 -40.65
C SER A 428 32.86 -98.41 -39.57
N GLY A 429 32.44 -99.52 -38.95
CA GLY A 429 33.20 -100.27 -37.93
C GLY A 429 33.51 -101.73 -38.31
N SER A 430 34.35 -102.40 -37.51
CA SER A 430 34.75 -103.81 -37.68
C SER A 430 33.59 -104.83 -37.51
N GLN A 431 32.38 -104.38 -37.21
CA GLN A 431 31.17 -105.20 -37.17
C GLN A 431 30.03 -104.41 -37.82
N ASP A 432 29.30 -105.07 -38.72
CA ASP A 432 28.06 -104.55 -39.29
C ASP A 432 27.07 -104.31 -38.14
N THR A 433 26.66 -103.06 -37.90
CA THR A 433 25.62 -102.77 -36.90
C THR A 433 24.35 -102.29 -37.57
N GLU A 434 23.21 -102.87 -37.17
CA GLU A 434 21.89 -102.46 -37.63
C GLU A 434 21.18 -101.73 -36.48
N THR A 435 20.87 -100.46 -36.70
CA THR A 435 20.32 -99.56 -35.67
C THR A 435 19.00 -98.95 -36.14
N LEU A 436 17.99 -98.98 -35.27
CA LEU A 436 16.69 -98.31 -35.49
C LEU A 436 16.67 -96.88 -34.95
#